data_AF-A0A7S4I5C9-F1
#
_entry.id   AF-A0A7S4I5C9-F1
#
_cell.length_a   1.000
_cell.length_b   1.000
_cell.length_c   1.000
_cell.angle_alpha   90.00
_cell.angle_beta   90.00
_cell.angle_gamma   90.00
#
_symmetry.space_group_name_H-M   'P 1'
#
loop_
_entity.id
_entity.type
_entity.pdbx_description
1 polymer ?
#
loop_
_entity_poly.entity_id
_entity_poly.type
_entity_poly.pdbx_seq_one_letter_code
_entity_poly.pdbx_strand_id
1 'polypeptide(L)'
;TYTAVIAARARSATDPERAESILKRMENMSSSASSSSSSASTGQGRRNDDVRPDVVCYNAVLNAWARAPSSVHPDKALRAREVYDRMIALYESGENRSARPDGVSLGAVLNACAFTDPSDLDDDDDRDDDDDDRDDRDDEEGSDDAVVSSSSGARADRAAVLDVCVTTLELAASRSPALGRPNAATYSSALRTIGRMLPPCELRTDLIRGAFEQCRDAGRVNGLVVSSLLRALLRGGGGGGGETRTEKDTSGDEKEKESERIAEEILGRGCLLEERDDNGRRRFDVRGLPESWTRYAGG
;
A
#
# COMPACT_ATOMS: atom_id res chain seq x y z
N THR A 1 7.58 8.95 -25.80
CA THR A 1 6.15 9.20 -26.13
C THR A 1 5.15 8.25 -25.47
N TYR A 2 5.55 7.21 -24.73
CA TYR A 2 4.63 6.44 -23.90
C TYR A 2 4.55 6.92 -22.44
N THR A 3 5.67 7.36 -21.88
CA THR A 3 5.79 7.95 -20.54
C THR A 3 4.80 9.10 -20.30
N ALA A 4 4.69 10.04 -21.25
CA ALA A 4 3.76 11.17 -21.14
C ALA A 4 2.28 10.72 -21.15
N VAL A 5 1.94 9.66 -21.88
CA VAL A 5 0.58 9.11 -21.95
C VAL A 5 0.25 8.36 -20.66
N ILE A 6 1.16 7.52 -20.15
CA ILE A 6 1.00 6.87 -18.85
C ILE A 6 0.92 7.92 -17.74
N ALA A 7 1.81 8.92 -17.72
CA ALA A 7 1.82 9.97 -16.70
C ALA A 7 0.58 10.88 -16.78
N ALA A 8 0.03 11.13 -17.98
CA ALA A 8 -1.25 11.82 -18.13
C ALA A 8 -2.41 10.98 -17.58
N ARG A 9 -2.40 9.67 -17.81
CA ARG A 9 -3.46 8.76 -17.31
C ARG A 9 -3.35 8.49 -15.81
N ALA A 10 -2.14 8.35 -15.29
CA ALA A 10 -1.87 8.26 -13.86
C ALA A 10 -2.36 9.51 -13.10
N ARG A 11 -2.27 10.69 -13.73
CA ARG A 11 -2.87 11.92 -13.20
C ARG A 11 -4.39 11.92 -13.25
N SER A 12 -4.98 11.28 -14.25
CA SER A 12 -6.43 11.22 -14.43
C SER A 12 -7.14 10.35 -13.38
N ALA A 13 -6.43 9.47 -12.63
CA ALA A 13 -6.96 8.60 -11.56
C ALA A 13 -8.15 7.68 -11.96
N THR A 14 -8.57 7.71 -13.23
CA THR A 14 -9.83 7.12 -13.70
C THR A 14 -9.70 5.71 -14.25
N ASP A 15 -8.48 5.21 -14.49
CA ASP A 15 -8.30 3.90 -15.14
C ASP A 15 -6.86 3.33 -14.94
N PRO A 16 -6.57 2.75 -13.76
CA PRO A 16 -5.28 2.14 -13.49
C PRO A 16 -5.04 0.87 -14.33
N GLU A 17 -6.10 0.11 -14.65
CA GLU A 17 -6.04 -1.11 -15.45
C GLU A 17 -5.53 -0.86 -16.87
N ARG A 18 -6.00 0.23 -17.50
CA ARG A 18 -5.45 0.61 -18.80
C ARG A 18 -4.01 1.08 -18.71
N ALA A 19 -3.60 1.72 -17.62
CA ALA A 19 -2.21 2.11 -17.42
C ALA A 19 -1.31 0.85 -17.32
N GLU A 20 -1.75 -0.16 -16.55
CA GLU A 20 -1.07 -1.45 -16.47
C GLU A 20 -1.06 -2.22 -17.79
N SER A 21 -2.17 -2.22 -18.53
CA SER A 21 -2.25 -2.88 -19.85
C SER A 21 -1.27 -2.27 -20.86
N ILE A 22 -1.08 -0.95 -20.80
CA ILE A 22 -0.09 -0.24 -21.62
C ILE A 22 1.34 -0.63 -21.21
N LEU A 23 1.61 -0.78 -19.91
CA LEU A 23 2.91 -1.24 -19.40
C LEU A 23 3.23 -2.67 -19.86
N LYS A 24 2.30 -3.62 -19.68
CA LYS A 24 2.44 -5.01 -20.17
C LYS A 24 2.67 -5.07 -21.67
N ARG A 25 1.99 -4.21 -22.43
CA ARG A 25 2.19 -4.10 -23.88
C ARG A 25 3.61 -3.61 -24.22
N MET A 26 4.18 -2.68 -23.46
CA MET A 26 5.57 -2.25 -23.61
C MET A 26 6.56 -3.37 -23.27
N GLU A 27 6.32 -4.13 -22.22
CA GLU A 27 7.13 -5.30 -21.85
C GLU A 27 7.14 -6.34 -22.99
N ASN A 28 5.97 -6.72 -23.50
CA ASN A 28 5.84 -7.70 -24.58
C ASN A 28 6.53 -7.25 -25.87
N MET A 29 6.45 -5.96 -26.20
CA MET A 29 7.15 -5.39 -27.35
C MET A 29 8.66 -5.37 -27.15
N SER A 30 9.13 -5.08 -25.94
CA SER A 30 10.55 -5.15 -25.59
C SER A 30 11.09 -6.57 -25.73
N SER A 31 10.39 -7.57 -25.20
CA SER A 31 10.78 -8.99 -25.28
C SER A 31 10.75 -9.55 -26.71
N SER A 32 9.83 -9.04 -27.55
CA SER A 32 9.73 -9.40 -28.97
C SER A 32 10.79 -8.69 -29.84
N ALA A 33 11.25 -7.51 -29.42
CA ALA A 33 12.28 -6.75 -30.12
C ALA A 33 13.70 -7.30 -29.89
N SER A 34 13.97 -7.86 -28.71
CA SER A 34 15.25 -8.52 -28.39
C SER A 34 15.46 -9.85 -29.15
N SER A 35 14.39 -10.45 -29.68
CA SER A 35 14.44 -11.69 -30.47
C SER A 35 14.44 -11.45 -31.99
N SER A 36 14.20 -10.22 -32.47
CA SER A 36 14.09 -9.87 -33.89
C SER A 36 15.22 -8.97 -34.43
N SER A 37 16.23 -8.66 -33.61
CA SER A 37 17.31 -7.71 -33.93
C SER A 37 18.45 -8.24 -34.83
N SER A 38 18.25 -9.32 -35.57
CA SER A 38 19.28 -9.88 -36.49
C SER A 38 19.09 -9.51 -37.97
N SER A 39 18.14 -8.64 -38.33
CA SER A 39 17.91 -8.26 -39.74
C SER A 39 18.18 -6.77 -39.96
N ALA A 40 19.38 -6.47 -40.43
CA ALA A 40 19.80 -5.15 -40.88
C ALA A 40 18.96 -4.66 -42.08
N SER A 41 18.50 -3.41 -42.02
CA SER A 41 18.78 -2.37 -43.04
C SER A 41 17.74 -1.24 -43.01
N THR A 42 18.25 -0.04 -43.28
CA THR A 42 17.51 1.15 -43.74
C THR A 42 16.88 2.04 -42.66
N GLY A 43 17.70 2.94 -42.11
CA GLY A 43 17.38 4.37 -42.10
C GLY A 43 16.15 4.86 -41.32
N GLN A 44 15.98 4.49 -40.04
CA GLN A 44 15.15 5.27 -39.12
C GLN A 44 15.57 5.09 -37.65
N GLY A 45 16.74 5.63 -37.29
CA GLY A 45 17.39 5.45 -35.98
C GLY A 45 16.77 6.18 -34.79
N ARG A 46 15.46 6.04 -34.51
CA ARG A 46 14.83 6.70 -33.35
C ARG A 46 13.71 5.95 -32.62
N ARG A 47 13.49 4.64 -32.79
CA ARG A 47 12.23 4.02 -32.27
C ARG A 47 12.31 2.75 -31.42
N ASN A 48 13.43 2.03 -31.34
CA ASN A 48 13.41 0.73 -30.63
C ASN A 48 13.92 0.73 -29.19
N ASP A 49 14.79 1.66 -28.80
CA ASP A 49 15.17 1.84 -27.37
C ASP A 49 14.07 2.56 -26.55
N ASP A 50 13.10 3.17 -27.23
CA ASP A 50 12.03 4.02 -26.67
C ASP A 50 10.82 3.22 -26.14
N VAL A 51 10.85 1.88 -26.25
CA VAL A 51 9.73 0.98 -25.91
C VAL A 51 9.95 0.23 -24.59
N ARG A 52 11.18 0.24 -24.05
CA ARG A 52 11.48 -0.41 -22.77
C ARG A 52 10.86 0.41 -21.63
N PRO A 53 10.06 -0.20 -20.74
CA PRO A 53 9.51 0.52 -19.60
C PRO A 53 10.65 0.89 -18.63
N ASP A 54 10.74 2.17 -18.29
CA ASP A 54 11.70 2.67 -17.31
C ASP A 54 11.05 2.82 -15.92
N VAL A 55 11.85 3.19 -14.93
CA VAL A 55 11.40 3.54 -13.58
C VAL A 55 10.22 4.53 -13.58
N VAL A 56 10.18 5.47 -14.53
CA VAL A 56 9.12 6.47 -14.64
C VAL A 56 7.80 5.83 -15.09
N CYS A 57 7.84 4.90 -16.04
CA CYS A 57 6.67 4.12 -16.47
C CYS A 57 6.07 3.31 -15.32
N TYR A 58 6.90 2.54 -14.59
CA TYR A 58 6.42 1.78 -13.43
C TYR A 58 5.87 2.69 -12.34
N ASN A 59 6.58 3.76 -11.98
CA ASN A 59 6.14 4.71 -10.97
C ASN A 59 4.83 5.40 -11.36
N ALA A 60 4.59 5.65 -12.65
CA ALA A 60 3.33 6.21 -13.10
C ALA A 60 2.17 5.22 -12.93
N VAL A 61 2.36 3.94 -13.24
CA VAL A 61 1.33 2.89 -13.01
C VAL A 61 1.07 2.68 -11.53
N LEU A 62 2.12 2.59 -10.70
CA LEU A 62 1.99 2.47 -9.25
C LEU A 62 1.25 3.66 -8.64
N ASN A 63 1.55 4.88 -9.09
CA ASN A 63 0.82 6.08 -8.66
C ASN A 63 -0.64 6.09 -9.15
N ALA A 64 -0.93 5.50 -10.32
CA ALA A 64 -2.30 5.35 -10.80
C ALA A 64 -3.11 4.46 -9.86
N TRP A 65 -2.57 3.29 -9.49
CA TRP A 65 -3.17 2.38 -8.51
C TRP A 65 -3.32 3.03 -7.13
N ALA A 66 -2.30 3.75 -6.67
CA ALA A 66 -2.33 4.43 -5.38
C ALA A 66 -3.39 5.54 -5.27
N ARG A 67 -3.81 6.10 -6.40
CA ARG A 67 -4.85 7.15 -6.50
C ARG A 67 -6.21 6.61 -6.88
N ALA A 68 -6.29 5.33 -7.26
CA ALA A 68 -7.54 4.71 -7.66
C ALA A 68 -8.53 4.69 -6.48
N PRO A 69 -9.81 5.03 -6.72
CA PRO A 69 -10.83 4.94 -5.68
C PRO A 69 -11.00 3.48 -5.23
N SER A 70 -10.97 3.28 -3.91
CA SER A 70 -11.11 1.95 -3.28
C SER A 70 -12.43 1.28 -3.68
N SER A 71 -13.50 2.07 -3.79
CA SER A 71 -14.83 1.60 -4.20
C SER A 71 -14.92 1.00 -5.60
N VAL A 72 -14.00 1.37 -6.50
CA VAL A 72 -13.96 0.82 -7.87
C VAL A 72 -12.92 -0.30 -7.96
N HIS A 73 -11.82 -0.18 -7.21
CA HIS A 73 -10.73 -1.14 -7.21
C HIS A 73 -10.33 -1.51 -5.77
N PRO A 74 -11.06 -2.44 -5.11
CA PRO A 74 -10.71 -2.92 -3.77
C PRO A 74 -9.32 -3.58 -3.76
N ASP A 75 -8.95 -4.24 -4.87
CA ASP A 75 -7.69 -4.98 -5.02
C ASP A 75 -6.50 -4.10 -5.38
N LYS A 76 -6.63 -2.77 -5.34
CA LYS A 76 -5.56 -1.85 -5.77
C LYS A 76 -4.24 -2.07 -5.03
N ALA A 77 -4.29 -2.51 -3.77
CA ALA A 77 -3.10 -2.80 -2.98
C ALA A 77 -2.36 -4.03 -3.51
N LEU A 78 -3.10 -5.11 -3.81
CA LEU A 78 -2.55 -6.33 -4.40
C LEU A 78 -1.98 -6.06 -5.80
N ARG A 79 -2.74 -5.33 -6.65
CA ARG A 79 -2.28 -4.96 -8.00
C ARG A 79 -1.05 -4.06 -7.99
N ALA A 80 -0.99 -3.08 -7.08
CA ALA A 80 0.19 -2.26 -6.90
C ALA A 80 1.41 -3.11 -6.50
N ARG A 81 1.23 -4.11 -5.62
CA ARG A 81 2.30 -5.02 -5.23
C ARG A 81 2.76 -5.90 -6.38
N GLU A 82 1.84 -6.49 -7.16
CA GLU A 82 2.18 -7.28 -8.36
C GLU A 82 3.03 -6.48 -9.35
N VAL A 83 2.67 -5.23 -9.61
CA VAL A 83 3.45 -4.34 -10.51
C VAL A 83 4.85 -4.09 -9.94
N TYR A 84 4.97 -3.91 -8.63
CA TYR A 84 6.26 -3.69 -7.96
C TYR A 84 7.15 -4.93 -7.95
N ASP A 85 6.58 -6.11 -7.70
CA ASP A 85 7.33 -7.38 -7.75
C ASP A 85 7.81 -7.68 -9.17
N ARG A 86 7.00 -7.39 -10.20
CA ARG A 86 7.44 -7.45 -11.60
C ARG A 86 8.63 -6.52 -11.87
N MET A 87 8.58 -5.29 -11.36
CA MET A 87 9.67 -4.32 -11.48
C MET A 87 10.96 -4.82 -10.83
N ILE A 88 10.87 -5.44 -9.65
CA ILE A 88 12.02 -6.07 -8.97
C ILE A 88 12.57 -7.25 -9.78
N ALA A 89 11.71 -8.15 -10.23
CA ALA A 89 12.11 -9.35 -10.98
C ALA A 89 12.87 -8.99 -12.26
N LEU A 90 12.40 -7.98 -13.01
CA LEU A 90 13.06 -7.51 -14.24
C LEU A 90 14.41 -6.83 -13.99
N TYR A 91 14.57 -6.20 -12.82
CA TYR A 91 15.84 -5.62 -12.41
C TYR A 91 16.84 -6.71 -12.01
N GLU A 92 16.40 -7.74 -11.29
CA GLU A 92 17.22 -8.87 -10.84
C GLU A 92 17.63 -9.81 -11.98
N SER A 93 16.71 -10.09 -12.91
CA SER A 93 17.00 -10.88 -14.10
C SER A 93 18.03 -10.20 -15.02
N GLY A 94 18.24 -8.89 -14.84
CA GLY A 94 19.11 -8.07 -15.66
C GLY A 94 18.52 -7.74 -17.04
N GLU A 95 17.30 -8.19 -17.33
CA GLU A 95 16.59 -7.92 -18.59
C GLU A 95 16.32 -6.42 -18.76
N ASN A 96 16.03 -5.72 -17.65
CA ASN A 96 15.75 -4.29 -17.67
C ASN A 96 16.38 -3.54 -16.49
N ARG A 97 17.63 -3.10 -16.68
CA ARG A 97 18.35 -2.25 -15.70
C ARG A 97 17.70 -0.88 -15.46
N SER A 98 16.90 -0.40 -16.41
CA SER A 98 16.20 0.88 -16.32
C SER A 98 14.96 0.82 -15.44
N ALA A 99 14.46 -0.38 -15.10
CA ALA A 99 13.33 -0.60 -14.21
C ALA A 99 13.77 -0.72 -12.73
N ARG A 100 14.88 -0.11 -12.33
CA ARG A 100 15.38 -0.19 -10.95
C ARG A 100 14.37 0.44 -9.97
N PRO A 101 13.87 -0.31 -8.97
CA PRO A 101 12.98 0.24 -7.94
C PRO A 101 13.62 1.36 -7.14
N ASP A 102 12.84 2.37 -6.80
CA ASP A 102 13.25 3.49 -5.96
C ASP A 102 12.30 3.69 -4.77
N GLY A 103 12.64 4.64 -3.90
CA GLY A 103 11.79 4.98 -2.74
C GLY A 103 10.42 5.54 -3.13
N VAL A 104 10.25 6.01 -4.37
CA VAL A 104 8.95 6.48 -4.90
C VAL A 104 8.07 5.29 -5.27
N SER A 105 8.64 4.26 -5.92
CA SER A 105 7.97 2.99 -6.21
C SER A 105 7.42 2.36 -4.93
N LEU A 106 8.27 2.26 -3.91
CA LEU A 106 7.91 1.75 -2.59
C LEU A 106 6.82 2.59 -1.91
N GLY A 107 6.98 3.91 -1.92
CA GLY A 107 6.00 4.83 -1.36
C GLY A 107 4.63 4.72 -2.02
N ALA A 108 4.59 4.48 -3.34
CA ALA A 108 3.35 4.32 -4.09
C ALA A 108 2.58 3.04 -3.70
N VAL A 109 3.27 1.91 -3.53
CA VAL A 109 2.63 0.65 -3.08
C VAL A 109 2.01 0.82 -1.69
N LEU A 110 2.77 1.35 -0.73
CA LEU A 110 2.25 1.57 0.62
C LEU A 110 1.15 2.62 0.67
N ASN A 111 1.20 3.62 -0.21
CA ASN A 111 0.13 4.59 -0.35
C ASN A 111 -1.16 3.93 -0.87
N ALA A 112 -1.06 2.98 -1.81
CA ALA A 112 -2.20 2.19 -2.27
C ALA A 112 -2.85 1.43 -1.10
N CYS A 113 -2.06 0.75 -0.26
CA CYS A 113 -2.55 0.07 0.94
C CYS A 113 -3.21 1.04 1.93
N ALA A 114 -2.60 2.20 2.16
CA ALA A 114 -3.05 3.17 3.16
C ALA A 114 -4.39 3.84 2.82
N PHE A 115 -4.75 3.84 1.53
CA PHE A 115 -5.98 4.38 0.99
C PHE A 115 -7.00 3.29 0.59
N THR A 116 -6.73 2.02 0.83
CA THR A 116 -7.77 0.97 0.77
C THR A 116 -8.64 1.12 2.01
N ASP A 117 -9.96 1.24 1.80
CA ASP A 117 -10.90 1.35 2.90
C ASP A 117 -11.35 -0.05 3.32
N PRO A 118 -11.27 -0.37 4.63
CA PRO A 118 -11.56 -1.72 5.12
C PRO A 118 -13.02 -2.12 4.92
N SER A 119 -13.95 -1.15 4.85
CA SER A 119 -15.37 -1.40 4.57
C SER A 119 -15.62 -1.99 3.19
N ASP A 120 -14.74 -1.73 2.22
CA ASP A 120 -14.89 -2.29 0.87
C ASP A 120 -14.39 -3.75 0.80
N LEU A 121 -13.88 -4.30 1.92
CA LEU A 121 -13.27 -5.62 2.01
C LEU A 121 -14.13 -6.64 2.78
N ASP A 122 -15.18 -6.21 3.49
CA ASP A 122 -15.98 -7.06 4.38
C ASP A 122 -17.35 -7.50 3.79
N ASP A 123 -17.60 -7.32 2.49
CA ASP A 123 -18.91 -7.57 1.86
C ASP A 123 -19.30 -9.07 1.68
N ASP A 124 -18.64 -10.01 2.37
CA ASP A 124 -18.74 -11.46 2.09
C ASP A 124 -19.55 -12.28 3.12
N ASP A 125 -20.21 -11.69 4.13
CA ASP A 125 -20.91 -12.47 5.18
C ASP A 125 -22.43 -12.68 4.97
N ASP A 126 -23.06 -12.10 3.93
CA ASP A 126 -24.54 -12.16 3.75
C ASP A 126 -25.00 -12.74 2.39
N ARG A 127 -24.16 -13.46 1.64
CA ARG A 127 -24.66 -14.36 0.60
C ARG A 127 -24.84 -15.74 1.20
N ASP A 128 -25.84 -15.82 2.07
CA ASP A 128 -26.49 -17.08 2.41
C ASP A 128 -26.72 -17.87 1.12
N ASP A 129 -26.23 -19.10 1.15
CA ASP A 129 -26.52 -20.21 0.23
C ASP A 129 -28.03 -20.52 0.23
N ASP A 130 -28.86 -19.59 -0.25
CA ASP A 130 -30.32 -19.74 -0.41
C ASP A 130 -30.68 -20.29 -1.82
N ASP A 131 -29.85 -21.18 -2.36
CA ASP A 131 -30.18 -21.94 -3.58
C ASP A 131 -29.58 -23.36 -3.48
N ASP A 132 -30.25 -24.25 -2.75
CA ASP A 132 -30.37 -25.65 -3.20
C ASP A 132 -31.60 -26.43 -2.65
N ASP A 133 -32.73 -25.75 -2.45
CA ASP A 133 -34.05 -26.40 -2.40
C ASP A 133 -34.76 -26.23 -3.76
N ARG A 134 -34.16 -26.74 -4.84
CA ARG A 134 -34.87 -26.95 -6.12
C ARG A 134 -34.74 -28.39 -6.61
N ASP A 135 -35.62 -29.21 -6.05
CA ASP A 135 -36.64 -29.97 -6.77
C ASP A 135 -36.15 -30.89 -7.91
N ASP A 136 -36.14 -32.18 -7.58
CA ASP A 136 -36.30 -33.34 -8.45
C ASP A 136 -36.60 -33.04 -9.93
N ARG A 137 -35.67 -33.40 -10.83
CA ARG A 137 -35.98 -33.92 -12.18
C ARG A 137 -34.76 -34.59 -12.81
N ASP A 138 -34.96 -35.87 -13.12
CA ASP A 138 -34.10 -36.75 -13.90
C ASP A 138 -33.62 -36.12 -15.23
N ASP A 139 -32.37 -36.37 -15.63
CA ASP A 139 -32.00 -36.92 -16.96
C ASP A 139 -30.47 -36.86 -17.23
N GLU A 140 -29.93 -38.05 -17.47
CA GLU A 140 -28.81 -38.54 -18.31
C GLU A 140 -27.49 -37.75 -18.58
N GLU A 141 -26.41 -38.52 -18.34
CA GLU A 141 -25.14 -38.69 -19.07
C GLU A 141 -24.61 -37.59 -20.02
N GLY A 142 -23.42 -37.06 -19.70
CA GLY A 142 -22.62 -36.26 -20.62
C GLY A 142 -21.27 -35.79 -20.08
N SER A 143 -20.26 -36.67 -20.21
CA SER A 143 -18.82 -36.40 -20.44
C SER A 143 -18.23 -35.04 -20.05
N ASP A 144 -17.41 -35.07 -18.99
CA ASP A 144 -16.09 -34.45 -18.84
C ASP A 144 -15.73 -33.28 -19.78
N ASP A 145 -15.80 -32.04 -19.25
CA ASP A 145 -14.83 -30.96 -19.51
C ASP A 145 -15.05 -29.80 -18.52
N ALA A 146 -14.85 -30.07 -17.23
CA ALA A 146 -14.77 -29.05 -16.19
C ALA A 146 -13.32 -28.60 -16.01
N VAL A 147 -12.86 -27.67 -16.85
CA VAL A 147 -11.78 -26.74 -16.49
C VAL A 147 -12.37 -25.35 -16.37
N VAL A 148 -13.08 -25.17 -15.26
CA VAL A 148 -13.38 -23.85 -14.70
C VAL A 148 -12.03 -23.25 -14.32
N SER A 149 -11.42 -22.50 -15.24
CA SER A 149 -10.37 -21.54 -14.89
C SER A 149 -11.02 -20.38 -14.16
N SER A 150 -11.42 -20.63 -12.91
CA SER A 150 -11.60 -19.58 -11.92
C SER A 150 -10.20 -19.05 -11.62
N SER A 151 -9.72 -18.09 -12.40
CA SER A 151 -8.80 -17.11 -11.84
C SER A 151 -9.56 -16.48 -10.69
N SER A 152 -9.26 -16.92 -9.47
CA SER A 152 -9.79 -16.30 -8.27
C SER A 152 -9.49 -14.82 -8.37
N GLY A 153 -10.51 -14.03 -8.70
CA GLY A 153 -10.59 -12.64 -8.30
C GLY A 153 -10.76 -12.66 -6.80
N ALA A 154 -9.72 -13.12 -6.08
CA ALA A 154 -9.67 -13.07 -4.63
C ALA A 154 -9.66 -11.59 -4.29
N ARG A 155 -10.86 -11.07 -4.01
CA ARG A 155 -11.04 -9.71 -3.53
C ARG A 155 -10.15 -9.57 -2.30
N ALA A 156 -9.39 -8.49 -2.23
CA ALA A 156 -8.42 -8.29 -1.18
C ALA A 156 -9.12 -8.27 0.17
N ASP A 157 -8.76 -9.19 1.07
CA ASP A 157 -9.16 -9.11 2.47
C ASP A 157 -8.20 -8.17 3.24
N ARG A 158 -8.64 -7.65 4.39
CA ARG A 158 -7.85 -6.85 5.34
C ARG A 158 -6.52 -7.51 5.67
N ALA A 159 -6.52 -8.83 5.86
CA ALA A 159 -5.31 -9.60 6.14
C ALA A 159 -4.31 -9.53 4.97
N ALA A 160 -4.79 -9.63 3.73
CA ALA A 160 -3.95 -9.56 2.54
C ALA A 160 -3.35 -8.15 2.33
N VAL A 161 -4.13 -7.09 2.58
CA VAL A 161 -3.62 -5.71 2.51
C VAL A 161 -2.55 -5.45 3.58
N LEU A 162 -2.75 -5.99 4.78
CA LEU A 162 -1.77 -5.90 5.86
C LEU A 162 -0.49 -6.67 5.53
N ASP A 163 -0.62 -7.90 5.02
CA ASP A 163 0.53 -8.72 4.60
C ASP A 163 1.35 -8.01 3.52
N VAL A 164 0.70 -7.45 2.50
CA VAL A 164 1.37 -6.62 1.49
C VAL A 164 2.12 -5.47 2.15
N CYS A 165 1.51 -4.76 3.10
CA CYS A 165 2.15 -3.63 3.77
C CYS A 165 3.42 -4.05 4.54
N VAL A 166 3.32 -5.09 5.36
CA VAL A 166 4.43 -5.59 6.21
C VAL A 166 5.55 -6.13 5.34
N THR A 167 5.24 -7.05 4.42
CA THR A 167 6.24 -7.67 3.55
C THR A 167 6.94 -6.65 2.65
N THR A 168 6.22 -5.62 2.16
CA THR A 168 6.85 -4.56 1.34
C THR A 168 7.82 -3.73 2.17
N LEU A 169 7.47 -3.42 3.43
CA LEU A 169 8.33 -2.65 4.33
C LEU A 169 9.58 -3.44 4.73
N GLU A 170 9.43 -4.71 5.07
CA GLU A 170 10.54 -5.62 5.41
C GLU A 170 11.49 -5.84 4.22
N LEU A 171 10.93 -5.99 3.01
CA LEU A 171 11.70 -6.09 1.78
C LEU A 171 12.55 -4.82 1.56
N ALA A 172 11.99 -3.65 1.83
CA ALA A 172 12.71 -2.39 1.72
C ALA A 172 13.81 -2.23 2.78
N ALA A 173 13.56 -2.71 4.01
CA ALA A 173 14.54 -2.69 5.09
C ALA A 173 15.73 -3.63 4.82
N SER A 174 15.45 -4.87 4.39
CA SER A 174 16.48 -5.89 4.14
C SER A 174 17.33 -5.64 2.89
N ARG A 175 16.78 -4.92 1.90
CA ARG A 175 17.44 -4.69 0.59
C ARG A 175 17.85 -3.25 0.35
N SER A 176 17.84 -2.42 1.38
CA SER A 176 18.42 -1.07 1.34
C SER A 176 19.96 -1.15 1.22
N PRO A 177 20.61 -0.40 0.31
CA PRO A 177 20.10 0.67 -0.56
C PRO A 177 19.74 0.24 -2.00
N ALA A 178 19.74 -1.07 -2.31
CA ALA A 178 19.60 -1.58 -3.68
C ALA A 178 18.24 -1.20 -4.31
N LEU A 179 17.15 -1.29 -3.55
CA LEU A 179 15.77 -0.98 -3.98
C LEU A 179 15.29 0.44 -3.62
N GLY A 180 16.20 1.31 -3.18
CA GLY A 180 15.87 2.63 -2.66
C GLY A 180 15.62 2.61 -1.14
N ARG A 181 15.75 3.78 -0.52
CA ARG A 181 15.59 3.94 0.93
C ARG A 181 14.16 4.35 1.26
N PRO A 182 13.49 3.71 2.24
CA PRO A 182 12.24 4.20 2.80
C PRO A 182 12.37 5.65 3.25
N ASN A 183 11.36 6.47 2.98
CA ASN A 183 11.29 7.85 3.46
C ASN A 183 10.23 7.99 4.55
N ALA A 184 10.14 9.17 5.17
CA ALA A 184 9.15 9.42 6.22
C ALA A 184 7.70 9.20 5.74
N ALA A 185 7.40 9.48 4.47
CA ALA A 185 6.07 9.24 3.91
C ALA A 185 5.76 7.73 3.80
N THR A 186 6.74 6.91 3.41
CA THR A 186 6.68 5.44 3.39
C THR A 186 6.23 4.89 4.75
N TYR A 187 6.94 5.26 5.83
CA TYR A 187 6.58 4.84 7.19
C TYR A 187 5.22 5.40 7.63
N SER A 188 4.91 6.64 7.27
CA SER A 188 3.61 7.24 7.61
C SER A 188 2.42 6.52 6.96
N SER A 189 2.61 5.98 5.75
CA SER A 189 1.62 5.16 5.05
C SER A 189 1.49 3.79 5.68
N ALA A 190 2.62 3.13 6.00
CA ALA A 190 2.60 1.84 6.70
C ALA A 190 1.86 1.91 8.04
N LEU A 191 2.19 2.91 8.88
CA LEU A 191 1.52 3.15 10.16
C LEU A 191 0.01 3.39 9.98
N ARG A 192 -0.38 4.12 8.93
CA ARG A 192 -1.79 4.35 8.59
C ARG A 192 -2.49 3.04 8.20
N THR A 193 -1.85 2.20 7.39
CA THR A 193 -2.40 0.90 6.99
C THR A 193 -2.59 0.01 8.21
N ILE A 194 -1.57 -0.14 9.07
CA ILE A 194 -1.65 -0.94 10.30
C ILE A 194 -2.79 -0.45 11.20
N GLY A 195 -2.91 0.86 11.40
CA GLY A 195 -3.98 1.47 12.20
C GLY A 195 -5.39 1.36 11.59
N ARG A 196 -5.51 1.06 10.29
CA ARG A 196 -6.78 0.89 9.58
C ARG A 196 -7.20 -0.58 9.49
N MET A 197 -6.25 -1.47 9.25
CA MET A 197 -6.51 -2.89 8.98
C MET A 197 -6.62 -3.72 10.26
N LEU A 198 -6.06 -3.24 11.39
CA LEU A 198 -6.13 -3.95 12.66
C LEU A 198 -6.98 -3.20 13.71
N PRO A 199 -7.83 -3.94 14.45
CA PRO A 199 -8.47 -3.40 15.64
C PRO A 199 -7.41 -3.05 16.70
N PRO A 200 -7.75 -2.24 17.73
CA PRO A 200 -6.86 -1.98 18.85
C PRO A 200 -6.58 -3.28 19.62
N CYS A 201 -5.46 -3.92 19.30
CA CYS A 201 -4.95 -5.14 19.91
C CYS A 201 -3.43 -5.01 20.11
N GLU A 202 -2.84 -5.90 20.92
CA GLU A 202 -1.39 -5.93 21.18
C GLU A 202 -0.58 -6.05 19.88
N LEU A 203 -1.00 -6.94 18.97
CA LEU A 203 -0.37 -7.10 17.66
C LEU A 203 -0.30 -5.79 16.86
N ARG A 204 -1.35 -4.96 16.91
CA ARG A 204 -1.36 -3.65 16.24
C ARG A 204 -0.29 -2.74 16.84
N THR A 205 -0.21 -2.70 18.16
CA THR A 205 0.77 -1.90 18.89
C THR A 205 2.20 -2.35 18.58
N ASP A 206 2.46 -3.66 18.54
CA ASP A 206 3.77 -4.22 18.25
C ASP A 206 4.22 -3.91 16.81
N LEU A 207 3.34 -4.06 15.83
CA LEU A 207 3.63 -3.70 14.44
C LEU A 207 3.86 -2.19 14.28
N ILE A 208 3.07 -1.37 14.97
CA ILE A 208 3.25 0.09 14.99
C ILE A 208 4.62 0.45 15.60
N ARG A 209 4.98 -0.18 16.73
CA ARG A 209 6.25 0.04 17.42
C ARG A 209 7.42 -0.36 16.51
N GLY A 210 7.38 -1.56 15.93
CA GLY A 210 8.41 -2.05 15.02
C GLY A 210 8.59 -1.14 13.79
N ALA A 211 7.49 -0.70 13.17
CA ALA A 211 7.56 0.24 12.05
C ALA A 211 8.13 1.61 12.44
N PHE A 212 7.81 2.10 13.65
CA PHE A 212 8.35 3.35 14.17
C PHE A 212 9.84 3.25 14.51
N GLU A 213 10.26 2.15 15.14
CA GLU A 213 11.67 1.88 15.44
C GLU A 213 12.52 1.83 14.18
N GLN A 214 12.03 1.17 13.12
CA GLN A 214 12.71 1.19 11.81
C GLN A 214 12.84 2.63 11.26
N CYS A 215 11.82 3.47 11.43
CA CYS A 215 11.86 4.87 11.02
C CYS A 215 12.85 5.71 11.85
N ARG A 216 12.90 5.45 13.16
CA ARG A 216 13.85 6.05 14.11
C ARG A 216 15.28 5.70 13.75
N ASP A 217 15.56 4.43 13.54
CA ASP A 217 16.90 3.94 13.23
C ASP A 217 17.37 4.41 11.84
N ALA A 218 16.42 4.67 10.92
CA ALA A 218 16.69 5.32 9.65
C ALA A 218 16.94 6.85 9.76
N GLY A 219 16.70 7.46 10.93
CA GLY A 219 16.80 8.91 11.15
C GLY A 219 15.78 9.71 10.33
N ARG A 220 14.57 9.15 10.12
CA ARG A 220 13.53 9.73 9.26
C ARG A 220 12.27 10.15 10.03
N VAL A 221 12.35 10.27 11.35
CA VAL A 221 11.21 10.69 12.16
C VAL A 221 10.93 12.17 11.90
N ASN A 222 9.70 12.48 11.54
CA ASN A 222 9.21 13.84 11.36
C ASN A 222 7.78 13.97 11.90
N GLY A 223 7.22 15.19 11.89
CA GLY A 223 5.86 15.43 12.39
C GLY A 223 4.78 14.61 11.68
N LEU A 224 4.99 14.20 10.41
CA LEU A 224 4.04 13.34 9.69
C LEU A 224 4.03 11.92 10.24
N VAL A 225 5.22 11.33 10.48
CA VAL A 225 5.35 9.98 11.05
C VAL A 225 4.71 9.94 12.43
N VAL A 226 4.99 10.93 13.27
CA VAL A 226 4.39 11.00 14.61
C VAL A 226 2.88 11.23 14.55
N SER A 227 2.40 12.11 13.67
CA SER A 227 0.95 12.30 13.49
C SER A 227 0.27 11.01 13.02
N SER A 228 0.89 10.25 12.13
CA SER A 228 0.40 8.94 11.69
C SER A 228 0.44 7.92 12.82
N LEU A 229 1.51 7.88 13.63
CA LEU A 229 1.65 7.02 14.80
C LEU A 229 0.50 7.26 15.80
N LEU A 230 0.30 8.52 16.19
CA LEU A 230 -0.75 8.91 17.11
C LEU A 230 -2.13 8.56 16.56
N ARG A 231 -2.39 8.82 15.27
CA ARG A 231 -3.66 8.41 14.65
C ARG A 231 -3.83 6.89 14.62
N ALA A 232 -2.78 6.13 14.40
CA ALA A 232 -2.85 4.67 14.34
C ALA A 232 -3.13 4.06 15.72
N LEU A 233 -2.56 4.63 16.79
CA LEU A 233 -2.79 4.22 18.18
C LEU A 233 -4.15 4.71 18.71
N LEU A 234 -4.49 5.97 18.49
CA LEU A 234 -5.67 6.62 19.05
C LEU A 234 -6.95 6.42 18.24
N ARG A 235 -6.92 5.66 17.12
CA ARG A 235 -8.08 5.41 16.26
C ARG A 235 -9.20 4.55 16.88
N GLY A 236 -9.19 4.32 18.18
CA GLY A 236 -10.19 3.52 18.89
C GLY A 236 -11.55 4.20 19.14
N GLY A 237 -11.83 5.40 18.61
CA GLY A 237 -13.03 6.16 19.02
C GLY A 237 -13.60 7.14 18.00
N GLY A 238 -13.68 6.81 16.71
CA GLY A 238 -14.29 7.74 15.75
C GLY A 238 -14.73 7.12 14.43
N GLY A 239 -16.00 6.75 14.36
CA GLY A 239 -16.66 6.30 13.14
C GLY A 239 -18.09 5.82 13.37
N GLY A 240 -18.99 6.71 13.78
CA GLY A 240 -20.42 6.46 13.87
C GLY A 240 -21.13 7.69 14.41
N GLY A 241 -21.74 8.48 13.53
CA GLY A 241 -22.53 9.64 13.92
C GLY A 241 -23.86 9.24 14.55
N GLY A 242 -24.38 10.10 15.40
CA GLY A 242 -25.75 10.04 15.90
C GLY A 242 -25.92 9.27 17.21
N GLU A 243 -26.58 9.94 18.15
CA GLU A 243 -27.38 9.36 19.23
C GLU A 243 -26.73 9.03 20.58
N THR A 244 -27.03 9.96 21.50
CA THR A 244 -27.25 9.79 22.95
C THR A 244 -26.10 9.20 23.77
N ARG A 245 -25.38 10.14 24.38
CA ARG A 245 -24.51 9.97 25.55
C ARG A 245 -25.27 9.32 26.71
N THR A 246 -25.21 7.99 26.83
CA THR A 246 -25.71 7.24 27.98
C THR A 246 -24.58 6.41 28.61
N GLU A 247 -24.00 6.97 29.67
CA GLU A 247 -23.42 6.34 30.88
C GLU A 247 -22.64 5.00 30.77
N LYS A 248 -21.94 4.71 29.67
CA LYS A 248 -21.03 3.55 29.55
C LYS A 248 -19.59 3.91 29.14
N ASP A 249 -19.14 5.11 29.47
CA ASP A 249 -17.90 5.72 28.96
C ASP A 249 -16.61 5.40 29.75
N THR A 250 -16.68 4.70 30.89
CA THR A 250 -15.46 4.45 31.71
C THR A 250 -14.44 3.54 31.01
N SER A 251 -14.88 2.60 30.16
CA SER A 251 -13.96 1.70 29.44
C SER A 251 -13.29 2.37 28.24
N GLY A 252 -13.93 3.37 27.64
CA GLY A 252 -13.37 4.15 26.52
C GLY A 252 -12.23 5.04 26.99
N ASP A 253 -12.43 5.72 28.11
CA ASP A 253 -11.43 6.58 28.74
C ASP A 253 -10.17 5.80 29.17
N GLU A 254 -10.32 4.56 29.66
CA GLU A 254 -9.18 3.71 30.04
C GLU A 254 -8.36 3.30 28.81
N LYS A 255 -9.01 2.94 27.70
CA LYS A 255 -8.33 2.56 26.44
C LYS A 255 -7.65 3.74 25.77
N GLU A 256 -8.25 4.94 25.81
CA GLU A 256 -7.63 6.17 25.34
C GLU A 256 -6.37 6.49 26.16
N LYS A 257 -6.48 6.46 27.50
CA LYS A 257 -5.33 6.66 28.40
C LYS A 257 -4.21 5.65 28.16
N GLU A 258 -4.55 4.39 27.91
CA GLU A 258 -3.54 3.37 27.61
C GLU A 258 -2.85 3.63 26.27
N SER A 259 -3.60 4.01 25.24
CA SER A 259 -3.03 4.38 23.94
C SER A 259 -2.14 5.63 24.03
N GLU A 260 -2.50 6.59 24.88
CA GLU A 260 -1.66 7.76 25.19
C GLU A 260 -0.39 7.37 25.94
N ARG A 261 -0.46 6.46 26.93
CA ARG A 261 0.72 5.94 27.64
C ARG A 261 1.70 5.25 26.69
N ILE A 262 1.20 4.40 25.80
CA ILE A 262 2.01 3.73 24.77
C ILE A 262 2.66 4.76 23.86
N ALA A 263 1.92 5.79 23.45
CA ALA A 263 2.47 6.87 22.64
C ALA A 263 3.58 7.66 23.37
N GLU A 264 3.41 7.97 24.66
CA GLU A 264 4.47 8.60 25.48
C GLU A 264 5.68 7.69 25.68
N GLU A 265 5.47 6.37 25.79
CA GLU A 265 6.55 5.39 25.89
C GLU A 265 7.38 5.37 24.61
N ILE A 266 6.74 5.35 23.44
CA ILE A 266 7.41 5.31 22.12
C ILE A 266 8.12 6.63 21.82
N LEU A 267 7.48 7.77 22.10
CA LEU A 267 7.99 9.10 21.74
C LEU A 267 8.93 9.71 22.80
N GLY A 268 8.90 9.18 24.03
CA GLY A 268 9.56 9.76 25.19
C GLY A 268 8.66 10.74 25.95
N ARG A 269 8.83 10.79 27.27
CA ARG A 269 8.05 11.65 28.17
C ARG A 269 8.12 13.12 27.77
N GLY A 270 6.97 13.79 27.75
CA GLY A 270 6.86 15.23 27.50
C GLY A 270 6.68 15.64 26.03
N CYS A 271 6.62 14.70 25.09
CA CYS A 271 6.39 15.03 23.67
C CYS A 271 4.91 15.19 23.30
N LEU A 272 3.98 14.63 24.09
CA LEU A 272 2.55 14.89 23.98
C LEU A 272 2.18 16.13 24.79
N LEU A 273 1.65 17.14 24.11
CA LEU A 273 1.16 18.37 24.73
C LEU A 273 -0.18 18.10 25.42
N GLU A 274 -0.45 18.81 26.50
CA GLU A 274 -1.77 18.82 27.14
C GLU A 274 -2.84 19.47 26.26
N GLU A 275 -2.46 20.38 25.36
CA GLU A 275 -3.37 21.00 24.41
C GLU A 275 -3.99 19.97 23.47
N ARG A 276 -5.32 19.99 23.35
CA ARG A 276 -6.07 19.18 22.39
C ARG A 276 -6.33 19.99 21.11
N ASP A 277 -6.35 19.33 19.94
CA ASP A 277 -6.74 19.93 18.67
C ASP A 277 -8.27 20.14 18.59
N ASP A 278 -8.75 20.74 17.49
CA ASP A 278 -10.19 21.01 17.27
C ASP A 278 -11.04 19.72 17.23
N ASN A 279 -10.39 18.56 17.12
CA ASN A 279 -10.98 17.23 17.16
C ASN A 279 -10.82 16.55 18.53
N GLY A 280 -10.38 17.29 19.56
CA GLY A 280 -10.22 16.80 20.92
C GLY A 280 -9.00 15.91 21.14
N ARG A 281 -8.00 15.88 20.25
CA ARG A 281 -6.83 14.99 20.35
C ARG A 281 -5.60 15.73 20.84
N ARG A 282 -4.82 15.13 21.75
CA ARG A 282 -3.58 15.75 22.26
C ARG A 282 -2.64 16.11 21.10
N ARG A 283 -2.19 17.37 21.08
CA ARG A 283 -1.20 17.89 20.13
C ARG A 283 0.17 17.35 20.49
N PHE A 284 1.06 17.35 19.51
CA PHE A 284 2.42 16.84 19.66
C PHE A 284 3.43 17.94 19.36
N ASP A 285 4.46 18.07 20.21
CA ASP A 285 5.56 19.02 19.96
C ASP A 285 6.74 18.31 19.28
N VAL A 286 6.89 18.56 17.98
CA VAL A 286 8.00 18.05 17.16
C VAL A 286 9.37 18.55 17.66
N ARG A 287 9.41 19.67 18.39
CA ARG A 287 10.66 20.27 18.91
C ARG A 287 11.22 19.51 20.12
N GLY A 288 10.40 18.65 20.75
CA GLY A 288 10.84 17.79 21.85
C GLY A 288 11.58 16.53 21.39
N LEU A 289 11.58 16.22 20.09
CA LEU A 289 12.21 15.01 19.57
C LEU A 289 13.75 15.10 19.60
N PRO A 290 14.44 14.00 19.97
CA PRO A 290 15.89 13.94 19.87
C PRO A 290 16.39 14.26 18.46
N GLU A 291 17.46 15.06 18.35
CA GLU A 291 18.09 15.37 17.05
C GLU A 291 18.55 14.10 16.32
N SER A 292 18.89 13.03 17.05
CA SER A 292 19.27 11.73 16.48
C SER A 292 18.14 11.01 15.73
N TRP A 293 16.88 11.36 15.98
CA TRP A 293 15.73 10.77 15.31
C TRP A 293 15.35 11.54 14.03
N THR A 294 15.78 12.81 13.96
CA THR A 294 15.43 13.75 12.89
C THR A 294 16.60 14.01 11.92
N ARG A 295 17.85 13.82 12.35
CA ARG A 295 19.04 13.86 11.50
C ARG A 295 19.52 12.45 11.14
N TYR A 296 19.77 12.26 9.85
CA TYR A 296 20.46 11.08 9.33
C TYR A 296 21.87 11.00 9.92
N ALA A 297 22.23 9.89 10.57
CA ALA A 297 23.53 9.68 11.22
C ALA A 297 24.74 9.54 10.27
N GLY A 298 24.61 9.96 9.01
CA GLY A 298 25.65 9.90 7.99
C GLY A 298 25.72 11.19 7.18
N GLY A 299 26.08 12.28 7.85
CA GLY A 299 26.59 13.51 7.23
C GLY A 299 28.10 13.54 7.33
#